data_AF-A0A7C4W444-F1
#
_entry.id   AF-A0A7C4W444-F1
#
_cell.length_a   1.000
_cell.length_b   1.000
_cell.length_c   1.000
_cell.angle_alpha   90.00
_cell.angle_beta   90.00
_cell.angle_gamma   90.00
#
_symmetry.space_group_name_H-M   'P 1'
#
loop_
_entity.id
_entity.type
_entity.pdbx_description
1 polymer ?
#
loop_
_entity_poly.entity_id
_entity_poly.type
_entity_poly.pdbx_seq_one_letter_code
_entity_poly.pdbx_strand_id
1 'polypeptide(L)' 'MNPTKFFLGFILIFLGMILLSLSQKNVEFGGVILIGPIPIVIASSHLMAFVALILLIFLFLVILIILRW' A
#
# COMPACT_ATOMS: atom_id res chain seq x y z
N MET A 1 -1.81 25.83 -13.71
CA MET A 1 -0.91 24.66 -13.53
C MET A 1 -0.87 23.91 -14.87
N ASN A 2 0.31 23.62 -15.43
CA ASN A 2 0.38 22.98 -16.74
C ASN A 2 0.24 21.45 -16.56
N PRO A 3 -0.87 20.81 -16.99
CA PRO A 3 -1.18 19.41 -16.65
C PRO A 3 -0.10 18.45 -17.16
N THR A 4 0.54 18.75 -18.29
CA THR A 4 1.61 17.95 -18.88
C THR A 4 2.80 17.77 -17.95
N LYS A 5 3.22 18.81 -17.22
CA LYS A 5 4.36 18.75 -16.28
C LYS A 5 4.04 17.90 -15.05
N PHE A 6 2.78 17.92 -14.61
CA PHE A 6 2.31 17.11 -13.49
C PHE A 6 2.35 15.62 -13.84
N PHE A 7 1.80 15.24 -15.00
CA PHE A 7 1.83 13.85 -15.47
C PHE A 7 3.25 13.35 -15.72
N LEU A 8 4.13 14.20 -16.25
CA LEU A 8 5.54 13.85 -16.46
C LEU A 8 6.23 13.53 -15.13
N GLY A 9 6.02 14.34 -14.09
CA GLY A 9 6.56 14.09 -12.75
C GLY A 9 6.01 12.80 -12.13
N PHE A 10 4.70 12.56 -12.27
CA PHE A 10 4.05 11.33 -11.80
C PHE A 10 4.65 10.08 -12.46
N ILE A 11 4.79 10.10 -13.79
CA ILE A 11 5.40 9.01 -14.57
C ILE A 11 6.85 8.75 -14.13
N LEU A 12 7.62 9.81 -13.87
CA LEU A 12 9.01 9.68 -13.46
C LEU A 12 9.15 9.00 -12.08
N ILE A 13 8.27 9.35 -11.13
CA ILE A 13 8.23 8.72 -9.79
C ILE A 13 7.87 7.23 -9.92
N PHE A 14 6.84 6.91 -10.72
CA PHE A 14 6.43 5.53 -10.96
C PHE A 14 7.55 4.71 -11.61
N LEU A 15 8.22 5.25 -12.61
CA LEU A 15 9.33 4.58 -13.27
C LEU A 15 10.49 4.31 -12.30
N GLY A 16 10.81 5.26 -11.43
CA GLY A 16 11.82 5.09 -10.38
C GLY A 16 11.47 3.97 -9.39
N MET A 17 10.21 3.90 -8.95
CA MET A 17 9.73 2.83 -8.06
C MET A 17 9.80 1.45 -8.72
N ILE A 18 9.43 1.36 -10.00
CA ILE A 18 9.49 0.11 -10.77
C ILE A 18 10.94 -0.37 -10.90
N LEU A 19 11.86 0.50 -11.28
CA LEU A 19 13.28 0.17 -11.40
C LEU A 19 13.88 -0.27 -10.05
N LEU A 20 13.52 0.41 -8.96
CA LEU A 20 13.94 0.03 -7.61
C LEU A 20 13.43 -1.37 -7.23
N SER A 21 12.17 -1.67 -7.56
CA SER A 21 11.56 -2.97 -7.31
C SER A 21 12.21 -4.08 -8.12
N LEU A 22 12.57 -3.83 -9.38
CA LEU A 22 13.30 -4.78 -10.25
C LEU A 22 14.73 -5.02 -9.77
N SER A 23 15.38 -4.00 -9.20
CA SER A 23 16.76 -4.10 -8.71
C SER A 23 16.87 -4.88 -7.40
N GLN A 24 15.81 -4.97 -6.60
CA GLN A 24 15.82 -5.74 -5.36
C GLN A 24 15.46 -7.20 -5.62
N LYS A 25 16.39 -8.11 -5.33
CA LYS A 25 16.19 -9.56 -5.50
C LYS A 25 15.19 -10.17 -4.51
N ASN A 26 15.10 -9.59 -3.31
CA ASN A 26 14.17 -10.00 -2.26
C ASN A 26 13.28 -8.82 -1.91
N VAL A 27 12.20 -8.64 -2.68
CA VAL A 27 11.17 -7.65 -2.34
C VAL A 27 10.26 -8.26 -1.30
N GLU A 28 10.23 -7.66 -0.13
CA GLU A 28 9.25 -8.00 0.89
C GLU A 28 7.91 -7.33 0.57
N PHE A 29 6.82 -8.11 0.60
CA PHE A 29 5.48 -7.63 0.35
C PHE A 29 4.54 -8.02 1.49
N GLY A 30 3.56 -7.17 1.76
CA GLY A 30 2.55 -7.38 2.78
C GLY A 30 1.24 -6.73 2.37
N GLY A 31 0.12 -7.41 2.60
CA GLY A 31 -1.20 -6.93 2.27
C GLY A 31 -2.28 -7.62 3.09
N VAL A 32 -3.47 -7.04 3.09
CA VAL A 32 -4.64 -7.62 3.74
C VAL A 32 -5.78 -7.65 2.74
N ILE A 33 -6.40 -8.82 2.58
CA ILE A 33 -7.64 -9.00 1.83
C ILE A 33 -8.78 -9.04 2.84
N LEU A 34 -9.73 -8.14 2.68
CA LEU A 34 -10.97 -8.13 3.47
C LEU A 34 -12.06 -8.88 2.68
N ILE A 35 -12.48 -10.04 3.17
CA ILE A 35 -13.65 -10.78 2.65
C ILE A 35 -14.77 -10.59 3.66
N GLY A 36 -15.62 -9.59 3.42
CA GLY A 36 -16.59 -9.14 4.42
C GLY A 36 -15.88 -8.66 5.70
N PRO A 37 -16.35 -9.02 6.90
CA PRO A 37 -15.72 -8.60 8.16
C PRO A 37 -14.46 -9.40 8.50
N ILE A 38 -14.07 -10.39 7.69
CA ILE A 38 -12.95 -11.30 7.99
C ILE A 38 -11.69 -10.80 7.26
N PRO A 39 -10.65 -10.33 7.99
CA PRO A 39 -9.38 -9.96 7.40
C PRO A 39 -8.47 -11.17 7.18
N ILE A 40 -7.88 -11.27 5.99
CA ILE A 40 -6.88 -12.28 5.63
C ILE A 40 -5.56 -11.56 5.32
N VAL A 41 -4.54 -11.77 6.14
CA VAL A 41 -3.22 -11.16 5.98
C VAL A 41 -2.34 -12.05 5.08
N ILE A 42 -1.77 -11.46 4.04
CA ILE A 42 -0.83 -12.10 3.13
C ILE A 42 0.48 -11.33 3.20
N ALA A 43 1.56 -11.99 3.62
CA ALA A 43 2.86 -11.34 3.73
C ALA A 43 4.00 -12.31 3.43
N SER A 44 5.08 -11.76 2.88
CA SER A 44 6.32 -12.49 2.59
C SER A 44 7.20 -12.69 3.81
N SER A 45 7.04 -11.87 4.85
CA SER A 45 7.82 -11.90 6.08
C SER A 45 6.94 -11.59 7.30
N HIS A 46 7.38 -12.03 8.48
CA HIS A 46 6.68 -11.73 9.75
C HIS A 46 6.60 -10.22 10.01
N LEU A 47 7.64 -9.48 9.61
CA LEU A 47 7.66 -8.02 9.71
C LEU A 47 6.60 -7.39 8.80
N MET A 48 6.50 -7.84 7.54
CA MET A 48 5.47 -7.35 6.63
C MET A 48 4.06 -7.72 7.07
N ALA A 49 3.87 -8.88 7.70
CA ALA A 49 2.58 -9.25 8.29
C ALA A 49 2.16 -8.27 9.38
N PHE A 50 3.10 -7.89 10.27
CA PHE A 50 2.86 -6.92 11.33
C PHE A 50 2.53 -5.54 10.76
N VAL A 51 3.30 -5.07 9.77
CA VAL A 51 3.05 -3.79 9.08
C VAL A 51 1.68 -3.78 8.41
N ALA A 52 1.32 -4.85 7.69
CA ALA A 52 0.02 -4.98 7.04
C ALA A 52 -1.14 -4.94 8.05
N LEU A 53 -0.97 -5.53 9.22
CA LEU A 53 -1.96 -5.55 10.30
C LEU A 53 -2.13 -4.17 10.95
N ILE A 54 -1.03 -3.42 11.18
CA ILE A 54 -1.09 -2.01 11.60
C ILE A 54 -1.87 -1.17 10.58
N LEU A 55 -1.57 -1.36 9.28
CA LEU A 55 -2.22 -0.64 8.19
C LEU A 55 -3.73 -0.93 8.14
N LEU A 56 -4.11 -2.20 8.37
CA LEU A 56 -5.51 -2.60 8.47
C LEU A 56 -6.23 -1.87 9.60
N ILE A 57 -5.66 -1.85 10.80
CA ILE A 57 -6.25 -1.18 11.97
C ILE A 57 -6.40 0.31 11.70
N PHE A 58 -5.36 0.93 11.15
CA PHE A 58 -5.38 2.33 10.77
C PHE A 58 -6.50 2.62 9.76
N LEU A 59 -6.59 1.82 8.69
CA LEU A 59 -7.64 1.97 7.68
C LEU A 59 -9.03 1.78 8.27
N PHE A 60 -9.20 0.80 9.16
CA PHE A 60 -10.48 0.54 9.82
C PHE A 60 -10.89 1.72 10.72
N LEU A 61 -9.95 2.32 11.46
CA LEU A 61 -10.21 3.54 12.25
C LEU A 61 -10.61 4.71 11.36
N VAL A 62 -9.91 4.93 10.24
CA VAL A 62 -10.23 5.98 9.27
C VAL A 62 -11.64 5.77 8.71
N ILE A 63 -11.98 4.54 8.32
CA ILE A 63 -13.31 4.17 7.83
C ILE A 63 -14.37 4.44 8.89
N LEU A 64 -14.16 4.01 10.15
CA LEU A 64 -15.11 4.25 11.24
C LEU A 64 -15.31 5.75 11.52
N ILE A 65 -14.26 6.56 11.44
CA ILE A 65 -14.36 8.01 11.62
C ILE A 65 -15.16 8.65 10.47
N ILE A 66 -14.92 8.21 9.24
CA ILE A 66 -15.60 8.72 8.05
C ILE A 66 -17.07 8.29 8.01
N LEU A 67 -17.37 7.02 8.31
CA LEU A 67 -18.74 6.49 8.36
C LEU A 67 -19.51 6.91 9.62
N ARG A 68 -18.86 7.49 10.63
CA ARG A 68 -19.51 8.09 11.80
C ARG A 68 -19.96 9.53 11.48
N TRP A 69 -20.73 9.65 10.41
CA TRP A 69 -21.54 10.78 9.95
C TRP A 69 -22.92 10.25 9.59
#